data_AF-A0A176ZZV7-F1
#
_entry.id   AF-A0A176ZZV7-F1
#
_cell.length_a   1.000
_cell.length_b   1.000
_cell.length_c   1.000
_cell.angle_alpha   90.00
_cell.angle_beta   90.00
_cell.angle_gamma   90.00
#
_symmetry.space_group_name_H-M   'P 1'
#
loop_
_entity.id
_entity.type
_entity.pdbx_description
1 polymer ?
#
loop_
_entity_poly.entity_id
_entity_poly.type
_entity_poly.pdbx_seq_one_letter_code
_entity_poly.pdbx_strand_id
1 'polypeptide(L)'
;MDTKLSPGNATPEEVKGLPPTVFGITGLDPLRDEGLLYAKITAVGVPTNINVFRGVPHGFRRFGDALSASKRWDNIIDEGIKWVLNNPAATNDFDVKEQ
;
A
#
# COMPACT_ATOMS: atom_id res chain seq x y z
N MET A 1 -19.70 -11.15 3.46
CA MET A 1 -18.65 -11.49 4.44
C MET A 1 -18.33 -10.23 5.25
N ASP A 2 -17.79 -10.35 6.46
CA ASP A 2 -17.52 -9.19 7.32
C ASP A 2 -16.29 -8.40 6.81
N THR A 3 -16.52 -7.18 6.34
CA THR A 3 -15.49 -6.28 5.80
C THR A 3 -14.56 -5.72 6.87
N LYS A 4 -14.94 -5.79 8.16
CA LYS A 4 -14.07 -5.38 9.28
C LYS A 4 -12.95 -6.38 9.54
N LEU A 5 -13.22 -7.67 9.27
CA LEU A 5 -12.24 -8.74 9.37
C LEU A 5 -11.47 -8.94 8.06
N SER A 6 -12.13 -8.72 6.93
CA SER A 6 -11.57 -8.95 5.60
C SER A 6 -11.86 -7.76 4.68
N PRO A 7 -11.07 -6.67 4.78
CA PRO A 7 -11.32 -5.44 4.04
C PRO A 7 -11.20 -5.61 2.51
N GLY A 8 -10.50 -6.65 2.04
CA GLY A 8 -10.46 -7.00 0.62
C GLY A 8 -11.82 -7.40 0.02
N ASN A 9 -12.85 -7.64 0.85
CA ASN A 9 -14.22 -7.88 0.40
C ASN A 9 -15.05 -6.59 0.23
N ALA A 10 -14.50 -5.42 0.53
CA ALA A 10 -15.21 -4.15 0.40
C ALA A 10 -15.45 -3.79 -1.07
N THR A 11 -16.51 -3.04 -1.34
CA THR A 11 -16.75 -2.44 -2.67
C THR A 11 -16.01 -1.10 -2.82
N PRO A 12 -15.79 -0.61 -4.05
CA PRO A 12 -15.28 0.75 -4.30
C PRO A 12 -16.08 1.85 -3.59
N GLU A 13 -17.40 1.69 -3.51
CA GLU A 13 -18.28 2.63 -2.83
C GLU A 13 -18.07 2.63 -1.32
N GLU A 14 -17.81 1.47 -0.71
CA GLU A 14 -17.57 1.32 0.73
C GLU A 14 -16.23 1.90 1.18
N VAL A 15 -15.23 1.91 0.30
CA VAL A 15 -13.91 2.51 0.58
C VAL A 15 -13.83 3.99 0.25
N LYS A 16 -14.84 4.56 -0.41
CA LYS A 16 -14.87 5.97 -0.78
C LYS A 16 -14.87 6.86 0.46
N GLY A 17 -14.01 7.87 0.49
CA GLY A 17 -13.88 8.80 1.61
C GLY A 17 -12.93 8.33 2.71
N LEU A 18 -12.28 7.17 2.55
CA LEU A 18 -11.10 6.83 3.34
C LEU A 18 -9.97 7.87 3.11
N PRO A 19 -9.07 8.05 4.08
CA PRO A 19 -7.96 8.98 3.93
C PRO A 19 -6.99 8.55 2.81
N PRO A 20 -6.19 9.48 2.26
CA PRO A 20 -5.08 9.12 1.37
C PRO A 20 -4.23 7.99 1.95
N THR A 21 -3.99 6.94 1.16
CA THR A 21 -3.43 5.68 1.66
C THR A 21 -2.13 5.32 0.95
N VAL A 22 -1.08 5.04 1.71
CA VAL A 22 0.20 4.55 1.21
C VAL A 22 0.26 3.04 1.45
N PHE A 23 0.50 2.26 0.39
CA PHE A 23 0.64 0.81 0.47
C PHE A 23 2.11 0.41 0.32
N GLY A 24 2.60 -0.40 1.27
CA GLY A 24 3.88 -1.10 1.17
C GLY A 24 3.63 -2.61 1.13
N ILE A 25 3.81 -3.22 -0.04
CA ILE A 25 3.48 -4.62 -0.32
C ILE A 25 4.76 -5.39 -0.62
N THR A 26 4.94 -6.53 0.02
CA THR A 26 6.11 -7.41 -0.09
C THR A 26 5.91 -8.43 -1.22
N GLY A 27 6.92 -8.61 -2.07
CA GLY A 27 6.80 -9.41 -3.29
C GLY A 27 6.85 -10.93 -3.09
N LEU A 28 7.53 -11.41 -2.03
CA LEU A 28 7.61 -12.84 -1.66
C LEU A 28 6.71 -13.17 -0.45
N ASP A 29 5.59 -12.47 -0.33
CA ASP A 29 4.67 -12.57 0.79
C ASP A 29 3.38 -13.29 0.38
N PRO A 30 2.88 -14.28 1.14
CA PRO A 30 1.57 -14.87 0.87
C PRO A 30 0.42 -13.85 0.84
N LEU A 31 0.55 -12.73 1.56
CA LEU A 31 -0.46 -11.66 1.61
C LEU A 31 -0.37 -10.68 0.43
N ARG A 32 0.60 -10.85 -0.48
CA ARG A 32 0.87 -9.91 -1.58
C ARG A 32 -0.38 -9.59 -2.39
N ASP A 33 -1.08 -10.64 -2.83
CA ASP A 33 -2.19 -10.49 -3.75
C ASP A 33 -3.43 -9.89 -3.07
N GLU A 34 -3.64 -10.16 -1.77
CA GLU A 34 -4.67 -9.48 -0.98
C GLU A 34 -4.37 -7.99 -0.79
N GLY A 35 -3.11 -7.66 -0.53
CA GLY A 35 -2.66 -6.27 -0.45
C GLY A 35 -2.87 -5.51 -1.77
N LEU A 36 -2.55 -6.15 -2.90
CA LEU A 36 -2.77 -5.57 -4.23
C LEU A 36 -4.26 -5.44 -4.56
N LEU A 37 -5.08 -6.43 -4.19
CA LEU A 37 -6.53 -6.37 -4.36
C LEU A 37 -7.13 -5.18 -3.59
N TYR A 38 -6.79 -5.03 -2.30
CA TYR A 38 -7.32 -3.94 -1.50
C TYR A 38 -6.83 -2.58 -1.99
N ALA A 39 -5.57 -2.48 -2.43
CA ALA A 39 -5.04 -1.27 -3.06
C ALA A 39 -5.78 -0.90 -4.35
N LYS A 40 -6.14 -1.89 -5.17
CA LYS A 40 -6.92 -1.69 -6.40
C LYS A 40 -8.33 -1.19 -6.12
N ILE A 41 -9.01 -1.76 -5.12
CA ILE A 41 -10.36 -1.32 -4.71
C ILE A 41 -10.28 0.11 -4.17
N THR A 42 -9.30 0.38 -3.30
CA THR A 42 -9.10 1.70 -2.67
C THR A 42 -8.74 2.78 -3.70
N ALA A 43 -7.95 2.46 -4.73
CA ALA A 43 -7.56 3.43 -5.76
C ALA A 43 -8.76 4.10 -6.44
N VAL A 44 -9.94 3.46 -6.45
CA VAL A 44 -11.18 4.06 -6.94
C VAL A 44 -11.72 5.06 -5.90
N GLY A 45 -11.44 6.34 -6.12
CA GLY A 45 -11.97 7.43 -5.29
C GLY A 45 -11.17 7.76 -4.03
N VAL A 46 -10.10 7.02 -3.71
CA VAL A 46 -9.14 7.37 -2.66
C VAL A 46 -7.77 7.64 -3.29
N PRO A 47 -7.06 8.71 -2.91
CA PRO A 47 -5.68 8.90 -3.32
C PRO A 47 -4.83 7.75 -2.78
N THR A 48 -4.11 7.06 -3.65
CA THR A 48 -3.24 5.95 -3.25
C THR A 48 -1.81 6.13 -3.73
N ASN A 49 -0.86 5.62 -2.94
CA ASN A 49 0.54 5.50 -3.33
C ASN A 49 0.99 4.06 -3.09
N ILE A 50 1.04 3.26 -4.17
CA ILE A 50 1.16 1.80 -4.08
C ILE A 50 2.59 1.39 -4.41
N ASN A 51 3.30 0.78 -3.45
CA ASN A 51 4.69 0.38 -3.59
C ASN A 51 4.85 -1.12 -3.33
N VAL A 52 5.47 -1.82 -4.28
CA VAL A 52 5.83 -3.23 -4.13
C VAL A 52 7.34 -3.34 -3.90
N PHE A 53 7.73 -4.18 -2.95
CA PHE A 53 9.10 -4.51 -2.58
C PHE A 53 9.41 -5.91 -3.10
N ARG A 54 9.99 -5.98 -4.30
CA ARG A 54 10.31 -7.26 -4.95
C ARG A 54 11.42 -8.01 -4.19
N GLY A 55 11.33 -9.34 -4.19
CA GLY A 55 12.39 -10.20 -3.68
C GLY A 55 12.53 -10.27 -2.15
N VAL A 56 11.63 -9.64 -1.39
CA VAL A 56 11.65 -9.68 0.08
C VAL A 56 10.37 -10.31 0.66
N PRO A 57 10.49 -11.10 1.74
CA PRO A 57 9.36 -11.78 2.37
C PRO A 57 8.59 -10.85 3.33
N HIS A 58 7.50 -11.39 3.88
CA HIS A 58 6.75 -10.74 4.96
C HIS A 58 7.67 -10.29 6.10
N GLY A 59 7.50 -9.03 6.55
CA GLY A 59 8.22 -8.49 7.70
C GLY A 59 9.72 -8.21 7.50
N PHE A 60 10.22 -8.18 6.25
CA PHE A 60 11.64 -7.93 5.96
C PHE A 60 12.22 -6.65 6.60
N ARG A 61 11.38 -5.63 6.84
CA ARG A 61 11.82 -4.39 7.47
C ARG A 61 12.46 -4.61 8.84
N ARG A 62 12.16 -5.71 9.54
CA ARG A 62 12.76 -6.04 10.85
C ARG A 62 14.28 -6.23 10.79
N PHE A 63 14.85 -6.47 9.62
CA PHE A 63 16.30 -6.63 9.44
C PHE A 63 17.06 -5.30 9.38
N GLY A 64 16.37 -4.15 9.31
CA GLY A 64 16.99 -2.82 9.38
C GLY A 64 18.14 -2.67 8.38
N ASP A 65 19.25 -2.10 8.81
CA ASP A 65 20.43 -1.83 7.97
C ASP A 65 21.11 -3.10 7.42
N ALA A 66 20.82 -4.28 7.98
CA ALA A 66 21.33 -5.54 7.44
C ALA A 66 20.68 -5.93 6.10
N LEU A 67 19.58 -5.28 5.72
CA LEU A 67 18.89 -5.49 4.45
C LEU A 67 18.61 -4.14 3.77
N SER A 68 19.22 -3.91 2.61
CA SER A 68 19.13 -2.64 1.88
C SER A 68 17.68 -2.21 1.56
N ALA A 69 16.79 -3.17 1.33
CA ALA A 69 15.37 -2.91 1.10
C ALA A 69 14.70 -2.17 2.28
N SER A 70 15.17 -2.35 3.52
CA SER A 70 14.63 -1.68 4.71
C SER A 70 14.74 -0.17 4.62
N LYS A 71 15.86 0.34 4.06
CA LYS A 71 16.06 1.78 3.87
C LYS A 71 15.08 2.35 2.86
N ARG A 72 14.80 1.60 1.78
CA ARG A 72 13.75 1.99 0.81
C ARG A 72 12.37 2.03 1.48
N TRP A 73 12.06 1.08 2.35
CA TRP A 73 10.81 1.08 3.11
C TRP A 73 10.68 2.35 3.95
N ASP A 74 11.71 2.69 4.72
CA ASP A 74 11.70 3.89 5.56
C ASP A 74 11.49 5.17 4.75
N ASN A 75 12.19 5.30 3.63
CA ASN A 75 12.01 6.44 2.72
C ASN A 75 10.58 6.52 2.16
N ILE A 76 9.99 5.38 1.77
CA ILE A 76 8.62 5.34 1.24
C ILE A 76 7.60 5.75 2.31
N ILE A 77 7.81 5.33 3.57
CA ILE A 77 6.91 5.73 4.66
C ILE A 77 7.07 7.22 4.99
N ASP A 78 8.29 7.73 5.09
CA ASP A 78 8.55 9.16 5.36
C ASP A 78 7.96 10.06 4.27
N GLU A 79 8.29 9.80 3.00
CA GLU A 79 7.72 10.52 1.86
C GLU A 79 6.21 10.29 1.73
N GLY A 80 5.73 9.10 2.09
CA GLY A 80 4.32 8.76 2.13
C GLY A 80 3.55 9.64 3.11
N ILE A 81 4.06 9.84 4.32
CA ILE A 81 3.45 10.73 5.32
C ILE A 81 3.39 12.17 4.79
N LYS A 82 4.50 12.69 4.25
CA LYS A 82 4.53 14.03 3.65
C LYS A 82 3.52 14.16 2.52
N TRP A 83 3.42 13.14 1.66
CA TRP A 83 2.45 13.10 0.57
C TRP A 83 1.01 13.12 1.09
N VAL A 84 0.65 12.33 2.10
CA VAL A 84 -0.69 12.35 2.71
C VAL A 84 -1.03 13.74 3.26
N LEU A 85 -0.08 14.39 3.94
CA LEU A 85 -0.29 15.72 4.54
C LEU A 85 -0.50 16.83 3.50
N ASN A 86 -0.09 16.61 2.24
CA ASN A 86 -0.34 17.55 1.13
C ASN A 86 -1.74 17.40 0.51
N ASN A 87 -2.63 16.60 1.10
CA ASN A 87 -4.01 16.40 0.66
C ASN A 87 -4.15 16.05 -0.84
N PRO A 88 -3.54 14.93 -1.28
CA PRO A 88 -3.48 14.54 -2.69
C PRO A 88 -4.88 14.23 -3.24
N ALA A 89 -5.04 14.38 -4.55
CA ALA A 89 -6.26 14.00 -5.25
C ALA A 89 -6.20 12.53 -5.72
N ALA A 90 -7.36 11.87 -5.78
CA ALA A 90 -7.47 10.53 -6.32
C ALA A 90 -7.28 10.55 -7.84
N THR A 91 -6.34 9.75 -8.34
CA THR A 91 -6.14 9.55 -9.79
C THR A 91 -7.15 8.56 -10.37
N ASN A 92 -7.68 7.66 -9.53
CA ASN A 92 -8.48 6.49 -9.93
C ASN A 92 -7.69 5.43 -10.70
N ASP A 93 -6.36 5.56 -10.71
CA ASP A 93 -5.46 4.63 -11.38
C ASP A 93 -4.86 3.64 -10.38
N PHE A 94 -4.77 2.38 -10.79
CA PHE A 94 -4.02 1.36 -10.07
C PHE A 94 -2.54 1.41 -10.46
N ASP A 95 -1.84 2.47 -10.03
CA ASP A 95 -0.42 2.72 -10.33
C ASP A 95 0.49 2.03 -9.30
N VAL A 96 1.10 0.91 -9.70
CA VAL A 96 1.96 0.07 -8.84
C VAL A 96 3.44 0.37 -9.11
N LYS A 97 4.17 0.79 -8.07
CA LYS A 97 5.59 1.11 -8.13
C LYS A 97 6.44 -0.09 -7.70
N GLU A 98 7.03 -0.79 -8.66
CA GLU A 98 7.79 -2.03 -8.44
C GLU A 98 9.32 -1.87 -8.48
N GLN A 99 9.84 -0.76 -7.95
CA GLN A 99 11.29 -0.50 -7.94
C GLN A 99 12.08 -1.44 -7.03
#